data_AF-A0AAW5WMB7-F1
#
_entry.id   AF-A0AAW5WMB7-F1
#
_cell.length_a   1.000
_cell.length_b   1.000
_cell.length_c   1.000
_cell.angle_alpha   90.00
_cell.angle_beta   90.00
_cell.angle_gamma   90.00
#
_symmetry.space_group_name_H-M   'P 1'
#
loop_
_entity.id
_entity.type
_entity.pdbx_description
1 polymer ?
#
loop_
_entity_poly.entity_id
_entity_poly.type
_entity_poly.pdbx_seq_one_letter_code
_entity_poly.pdbx_strand_id
1 'polypeptide(L)'
;MKAKKIILTTTALLGAGALAFGAAKVVQEQKRLRNREEIVQIVREVFASRGPIATVYVELYESTDSRTVGGVVLEDDRHFTFVYENGQLTYEEE
;
A
#
# COMPACT_ATOMS: atom_id res chain seq x y z
N MET A 1 -40.21 46.95 -23.12
CA MET A 1 -38.81 46.85 -22.63
C MET A 1 -38.78 45.70 -21.61
N LYS A 2 -38.36 44.47 -21.97
CA LYS A 2 -37.03 43.84 -21.76
C LYS A 2 -36.51 43.86 -20.30
N ALA A 3 -36.45 42.67 -19.68
CA ALA A 3 -35.34 42.05 -18.89
C ALA A 3 -35.96 41.04 -17.88
N LYS A 4 -35.95 39.72 -18.10
CA LYS A 4 -34.86 38.73 -17.93
C LYS A 4 -34.02 38.91 -16.65
N LYS A 5 -34.15 37.97 -15.71
CA LYS A 5 -33.08 37.09 -15.19
C LYS A 5 -33.67 36.20 -14.07
N ILE A 6 -34.05 34.98 -14.44
CA ILE A 6 -34.36 33.92 -13.48
C ILE A 6 -33.03 33.36 -12.99
N ILE A 7 -32.97 33.26 -11.67
CA ILE A 7 -31.89 32.79 -10.81
C ILE A 7 -31.42 31.40 -11.28
N LEU A 8 -30.16 31.28 -11.67
CA LEU A 8 -29.52 30.01 -12.03
C LEU A 8 -28.09 29.99 -11.48
N THR A 9 -27.95 30.05 -10.16
CA THR A 9 -26.63 29.99 -9.50
C THR A 9 -26.56 29.07 -8.29
N THR A 10 -27.61 28.31 -7.96
CA THR A 10 -27.67 27.56 -6.69
C THR A 10 -27.44 26.05 -6.79
N THR A 11 -27.34 25.45 -7.98
CA THR A 11 -27.28 23.98 -8.11
C THR A 11 -25.84 23.41 -8.17
N ALA A 12 -24.81 24.24 -8.34
CA ALA A 12 -23.46 23.74 -8.60
C ALA A 12 -22.68 23.26 -7.35
N LEU A 13 -23.15 23.54 -6.13
CA LEU A 13 -22.39 23.28 -4.90
C LEU A 13 -22.56 21.88 -4.29
N LEU A 14 -23.52 21.06 -4.76
CA LEU A 14 -23.79 19.75 -4.15
C LEU A 14 -22.98 18.59 -4.77
N GLY A 15 -22.29 18.80 -5.90
CA GLY A 15 -21.55 17.74 -6.61
C GLY A 15 -20.09 17.55 -6.18
N ALA A 16 -19.49 18.50 -5.47
CA ALA A 16 -18.05 18.47 -5.16
C ALA A 16 -17.68 17.55 -3.98
N GLY A 17 -18.63 17.23 -3.10
CA GLY A 17 -18.36 16.46 -1.88
C GLY A 17 -18.04 14.98 -2.16
N ALA A 18 -18.79 14.31 -3.03
CA ALA A 18 -18.66 12.86 -3.24
C ALA A 18 -17.40 12.46 -4.03
N LEU A 19 -16.96 13.28 -4.99
CA LEU A 19 -15.75 13.00 -5.78
C LEU A 19 -14.46 13.15 -4.94
N ALA A 20 -14.44 14.07 -3.97
CA ALA A 20 -13.28 14.28 -3.11
C ALA A 20 -12.98 13.06 -2.23
N PHE A 21 -14.01 12.44 -1.64
CA PHE A 21 -13.85 11.21 -0.83
C PHE A 21 -13.42 10.00 -1.67
N GLY A 22 -14.00 9.83 -2.88
CA GLY A 22 -13.62 8.75 -3.79
C GLY A 22 -12.16 8.87 -4.25
N ALA A 23 -11.73 10.08 -4.62
CA ALA A 23 -10.35 10.34 -5.06
C ALA A 23 -9.34 10.13 -3.91
N ALA A 24 -9.64 10.61 -2.70
CA ALA A 24 -8.76 10.44 -1.54
C ALA A 24 -8.53 8.95 -1.19
N LYS A 25 -9.59 8.12 -1.24
CA LYS A 25 -9.48 6.69 -0.96
C LYS A 25 -8.59 5.96 -1.97
N VAL A 26 -8.74 6.26 -3.26
CA VAL A 26 -7.93 5.67 -4.33
C VAL A 26 -6.45 6.09 -4.21
N VAL A 27 -6.19 7.36 -3.90
CA VAL A 27 -4.82 7.87 -3.69
C VAL A 27 -4.15 7.19 -2.49
N GLN A 28 -4.87 7.01 -1.39
CA GLN A 28 -4.36 6.32 -0.21
C GLN A 28 -4.03 4.86 -0.52
N GLU A 29 -4.91 4.16 -1.23
CA GLU A 29 -4.70 2.75 -1.59
C GLU A 29 -3.52 2.57 -2.55
N GLN A 30 -3.36 3.45 -3.54
CA GLN A 30 -2.18 3.45 -4.41
C GLN A 30 -0.88 3.71 -3.64
N LYS A 31 -0.87 4.68 -2.73
CA LYS A 31 0.31 4.95 -1.90
C LYS A 31 0.66 3.74 -1.04
N ARG A 32 -0.34 3.05 -0.49
CA ARG A 32 -0.16 1.83 0.30
C ARG A 32 0.42 0.68 -0.53
N LEU A 33 -0.04 0.50 -1.77
CA LEU A 33 0.49 -0.53 -2.67
C LEU A 33 1.95 -0.27 -3.02
N ARG A 34 2.31 0.97 -3.39
CA ARG A 34 3.72 1.33 -3.67
C ARG A 34 4.62 1.09 -2.47
N ASN A 35 4.20 1.51 -1.27
CA ASN A 35 4.98 1.28 -0.06
C ASN A 35 5.26 -0.21 0.17
N ARG A 36 4.31 -1.09 -0.15
CA ARG A 36 4.50 -2.54 0.01
C ARG A 36 5.43 -3.12 -1.04
N GLU A 37 5.31 -2.67 -2.29
CA GLU A 37 6.21 -3.09 -3.35
C GLU A 37 7.66 -2.70 -3.02
N GLU A 38 7.87 -1.49 -2.50
CA GLU A 38 9.16 -1.03 -1.97
C GLU A 38 9.67 -1.93 -0.84
N ILE A 39 8.82 -2.29 0.13
CA ILE A 39 9.19 -3.20 1.23
C ILE A 39 9.56 -4.60 0.72
N VAL A 40 8.80 -5.14 -0.23
CA VAL A 40 9.11 -6.44 -0.85
C VAL A 40 10.46 -6.39 -1.57
N GLN A 41 10.81 -5.29 -2.23
CA GLN A 41 12.13 -5.13 -2.84
C GLN A 41 13.24 -5.08 -1.79
N ILE A 42 13.07 -4.32 -0.70
CA ILE A 42 14.04 -4.28 0.42
C ILE A 42 14.27 -5.69 0.96
N VAL A 43 13.21 -6.46 1.19
CA VAL A 43 13.30 -7.85 1.66
C VAL A 43 14.05 -8.70 0.64
N ARG A 44 13.74 -8.59 -0.66
CA ARG A 44 14.46 -9.34 -1.70
C ARG A 44 15.96 -9.01 -1.74
N GLU A 45 16.33 -7.75 -1.64
CA GLU A 45 17.73 -7.32 -1.64
C GLU A 45 18.50 -7.88 -0.44
N VAL A 46 17.91 -7.83 0.76
CA VAL A 46 18.51 -8.38 1.98
C VAL A 46 18.73 -9.90 1.86
N PHE A 47 17.73 -10.62 1.36
CA PHE A 47 17.77 -12.08 1.27
C PHE A 47 18.50 -12.61 0.02
N ALA A 48 18.74 -11.80 -1.01
CA ALA A 48 19.49 -12.20 -2.19
C ALA A 48 20.93 -12.65 -1.85
N SER A 49 21.51 -12.10 -0.78
CA SER A 49 22.83 -12.52 -0.27
C SER A 49 22.84 -13.92 0.38
N ARG A 50 21.66 -14.46 0.73
CA ARG A 50 21.51 -15.73 1.45
C ARG A 50 21.24 -16.92 0.55
N GLY A 51 20.75 -16.68 -0.66
CA GLY A 51 20.45 -17.71 -1.64
C GLY A 51 19.41 -17.25 -2.66
N PRO A 52 19.13 -18.08 -3.68
CA PRO A 52 18.05 -17.84 -4.62
C PRO A 52 16.69 -17.82 -3.90
N ILE A 53 15.89 -16.79 -4.17
CA ILE A 53 14.59 -16.60 -3.54
C ILE A 53 13.52 -17.26 -4.40
N ALA A 54 12.85 -18.28 -3.86
CA ALA A 54 11.72 -18.92 -4.51
C ALA A 54 10.46 -18.04 -4.41
N THR A 55 10.15 -17.49 -3.24
CA THR A 55 8.94 -16.67 -3.02
C THR A 55 9.14 -15.67 -1.89
N VAL A 56 8.57 -14.47 -2.06
CA VAL A 56 8.35 -13.50 -0.97
C VAL A 56 6.87 -13.22 -0.93
N TYR A 57 6.26 -13.32 0.25
CA TYR A 57 4.84 -13.08 0.45
C TYR A 57 4.61 -12.13 1.63
N VAL A 58 3.43 -11.50 1.63
CA VAL A 58 3.00 -10.56 2.67
C VAL A 58 1.71 -11.07 3.30
N GLU A 59 1.69 -11.15 4.61
CA GLU A 59 0.52 -11.53 5.40
C GLU A 59 -0.37 -10.30 5.62
N LEU A 60 -1.36 -10.15 4.74
CA LEU A 60 -2.23 -8.98 4.73
C LEU A 60 -3.08 -8.82 6.00
N TYR A 61 -3.32 -9.92 6.73
CA TYR A 61 -4.13 -9.91 7.95
C TYR A 61 -3.32 -9.45 9.17
N GLU A 62 -2.00 -9.67 9.19
CA GLU A 62 -1.10 -9.17 10.24
C GLU A 62 -0.47 -7.81 9.90
N SER A 63 -0.48 -7.45 8.62
CA SER A 63 0.09 -6.19 8.14
C SER A 63 -0.86 -5.01 8.29
N THR A 64 -0.33 -3.88 8.75
CA THR A 64 -1.01 -2.59 8.82
C THR A 64 -0.35 -1.58 7.87
N ASP A 65 -0.72 -0.29 7.95
CA ASP A 65 -0.11 0.76 7.12
C ASP A 65 1.32 1.11 7.57
N SER A 66 1.69 0.84 8.83
CA SER A 66 3.02 1.13 9.41
C SER A 66 3.88 -0.10 9.65
N ARG A 67 3.31 -1.29 9.53
CA ARG A 67 3.95 -2.58 9.82
C ARG A 67 3.60 -3.58 8.72
N THR A 68 4.61 -4.21 8.13
CA THR A 68 4.43 -5.26 7.13
C THR A 68 5.00 -6.56 7.67
N VAL A 69 4.17 -7.60 7.72
CA VAL A 69 4.54 -8.95 8.16
C VAL A 69 4.46 -9.88 6.95
N GLY A 70 5.38 -10.82 6.84
CA GLY A 70 5.41 -11.76 5.74
C GLY A 70 6.49 -12.82 5.89
N GLY A 71 6.75 -13.53 4.80
CA GLY A 71 7.78 -14.56 4.76
C GLY A 71 8.58 -14.57 3.47
N VAL A 72 9.76 -15.19 3.55
CA VAL A 72 10.69 -15.43 2.45
C VAL A 72 11.01 -16.92 2.43
N VAL A 73 10.70 -17.56 1.30
CA VAL A 73 11.07 -18.95 1.01
C VAL A 73 12.22 -18.93 0.01
N LEU A 74 13.34 -19.55 0.38
CA LEU A 74 14.48 -19.77 -0.51
C LEU A 74 14.32 -21.06 -1.32
N GLU A 75 15.03 -21.19 -2.44
CA GLU A 75 14.99 -22.41 -3.27
C GLU A 75 15.56 -23.65 -2.56
N ASP A 76 16.33 -23.47 -1.48
CA ASP A 76 16.86 -24.54 -0.63
C ASP A 76 15.93 -24.93 0.52
N ASP A 77 14.65 -24.53 0.45
CA ASP A 77 13.57 -24.83 1.40
C ASP A 77 13.70 -24.15 2.77
N ARG A 78 14.68 -23.26 2.96
CA ARG A 78 14.74 -22.42 4.17
C ARG A 78 13.64 -21.37 4.15
N HIS A 79 12.96 -21.25 5.29
CA HIS A 79 11.87 -20.30 5.48
C HIS A 79 12.24 -19.27 6.54
N PHE A 80 11.98 -18.00 6.23
CA PHE A 80 12.16 -16.90 7.15
C PHE A 80 10.86 -16.12 7.27
N THR A 81 10.46 -15.82 8.50
CA THR A 81 9.43 -14.82 8.77
C THR A 81 10.08 -13.45 8.92
N PHE A 82 9.40 -12.40 8.48
CA PHE A 82 9.90 -11.04 8.62
C PHE A 82 8.84 -10.06 9.10
N VAL A 83 9.31 -9.03 9.81
CA VAL A 83 8.55 -7.85 10.18
C VAL A 83 9.33 -6.62 9.74
N TYR A 84 8.69 -5.79 8.91
CA TYR A 84 9.17 -4.47 8.55
C TYR A 84 8.34 -3.40 9.24
N GLU A 85 8.95 -2.65 10.15
CA GLU A 85 8.27 -1.62 10.93
C GLU A 85 9.23 -0.46 11.18
N ASN A 86 8.75 0.78 11.05
CA ASN A 86 9.54 2.00 11.28
C ASN A 86 10.89 2.06 10.52
N GLY A 87 10.96 1.49 9.32
CA GLY A 87 12.18 1.47 8.51
C GLY A 87 13.18 0.36 8.88
N GLN A 88 12.81 -0.52 9.82
CA GLN A 88 13.65 -1.60 10.30
C GLN A 88 13.06 -2.94 9.85
N LEU A 89 13.89 -3.77 9.21
CA LEU A 89 13.58 -5.15 8.88
C LEU A 89 14.13 -6.08 9.97
N THR A 90 13.26 -6.84 10.62
CA THR A 90 13.61 -7.93 11.55
C THR A 90 13.13 -9.25 10.95
N TYR A 91 13.87 -10.34 11.17
CA TYR A 91 13.50 -11.65 10.64
C TYR A 91 13.97 -12.78 11.57
N GLU A 92 13.28 -13.90 11.50
CA GLU A 92 13.60 -15.15 12.20
C GLU A 92 13.54 -16.32 11.21
N GLU A 93 14.41 -17.31 11.38
CA GLU A 93 14.39 -18.56 10.61
C GLU A 93 13.46 -19.54 11.33
N GLU A 94 12.53 -20.17 10.59
CA GLU A 94 11.64 -21.21 11.11
C GLU A 94 12.30 -22.58 11.20
#